data_AF-N1S2I2-F1
#
_entry.id   AF-N1S2I2-F1
#
_cell.length_a   1.000
_cell.length_b   1.000
_cell.length_c   1.000
_cell.angle_alpha   90.00
_cell.angle_beta   90.00
_cell.angle_gamma   90.00
#
_symmetry.space_group_name_H-M   'P 1'
#
loop_
_entity.id
_entity.type
_entity.pdbx_description
1 polymer ?
#
loop_
_entity_poly.entity_id
_entity_poly.type
_entity_poly.pdbx_seq_one_letter_code
_entity_poly.pdbx_strand_id
1 'polypeptide(L)'
;MILVYGLHDVTTEDVQQACDLATETYAKKILNWPNGRLEMPEIFKVKSHDEELKDLEHCIERFVGHLHDVFEASPPKDLPTYPHAFVVMDEDCLKADATATLVLAHKPEDDWRVQHCSVPIGVELGLAVESLRLGDVTETDMLNQFTN
;
A
#
# COMPACT_ATOMS: atom_id res chain seq x y z
N MET A 1 -6.48 -1.43 6.49
CA MET A 1 -5.66 -0.35 5.92
C MET A 1 -4.27 -0.87 5.61
N ILE A 2 -3.73 -0.50 4.44
CA ILE A 2 -2.34 -0.72 4.04
C ILE A 2 -1.48 0.49 4.41
N LEU A 3 -0.25 0.24 4.84
CA LEU A 3 0.69 1.30 5.18
C LEU A 3 1.26 1.94 3.92
N VAL A 4 1.39 3.27 3.93
CA VAL A 4 1.98 4.03 2.83
C VAL A 4 3.12 4.90 3.34
N TYR A 5 4.26 4.80 2.66
CA TYR A 5 5.50 5.49 2.98
C TYR A 5 5.88 6.44 1.81
N GLY A 6 6.28 7.66 2.13
CA GLY A 6 6.90 8.57 1.16
C GLY A 6 8.43 8.43 1.20
N LEU A 7 9.07 8.38 0.03
CA LEU A 7 10.53 8.45 -0.14
C LEU A 7 10.98 9.89 -0.34
N HIS A 8 12.22 10.18 0.09
CA HIS A 8 12.90 11.46 -0.16
C HIS A 8 12.10 12.69 0.33
N ASP A 9 12.13 13.77 -0.45
CA ASP A 9 11.48 15.07 -0.21
C ASP A 9 9.95 15.03 -0.33
N VAL A 10 9.33 13.85 -0.44
CA VAL A 10 7.87 13.70 -0.48
C VAL A 10 7.29 14.00 0.90
N THR A 11 6.35 14.94 0.96
CA THR A 11 5.69 15.27 2.21
C THR A 11 4.59 14.28 2.53
N THR A 12 4.24 14.15 3.82
CA THR A 12 3.07 13.36 4.24
C THR A 12 1.76 13.86 3.58
N GLU A 13 1.68 15.16 3.26
CA GLU A 13 0.53 15.75 2.56
C GLU A 13 0.43 15.27 1.11
N ASP A 14 1.57 15.20 0.40
CA ASP A 14 1.61 14.69 -0.99
C ASP A 14 1.19 13.21 -1.03
N VAL A 15 1.70 12.39 -0.10
CA VAL A 15 1.29 10.98 0.01
C VAL A 15 -0.19 10.87 0.33
N GLN A 16 -0.70 11.69 1.26
CA GLN A 16 -2.12 11.67 1.61
C GLN A 16 -2.99 12.04 0.42
N GLN A 17 -2.61 13.06 -0.36
CA GLN A 17 -3.35 13.47 -1.55
C GLN A 17 -3.36 12.36 -2.62
N ALA A 18 -2.24 11.66 -2.83
CA ALA A 18 -2.19 10.52 -3.73
C ALA A 18 -3.06 9.33 -3.26
N CYS A 19 -3.06 9.06 -1.94
CA CYS A 19 -3.94 8.07 -1.34
C CYS A 19 -5.42 8.43 -1.50
N ASP A 20 -5.79 9.69 -1.25
CA ASP A 20 -7.17 10.17 -1.39
C ASP A 20 -7.65 10.04 -2.85
N LEU A 21 -6.79 10.37 -3.82
CA LEU A 21 -7.06 10.17 -5.24
C LEU A 21 -7.34 8.68 -5.56
N ALA A 22 -6.47 7.79 -5.10
CA ALA A 22 -6.62 6.35 -5.33
C ALA A 22 -7.91 5.81 -4.69
N THR A 23 -8.20 6.19 -3.45
CA THR A 23 -9.41 5.79 -2.74
C THR A 23 -10.67 6.36 -3.40
N GLU A 24 -10.69 7.63 -3.77
CA GLU A 24 -11.85 8.27 -4.37
C GLU A 24 -12.16 7.67 -5.75
N THR A 25 -11.14 7.47 -6.58
CA THR A 25 -11.32 6.88 -7.91
C THR A 25 -11.76 5.41 -7.83
N TYR A 26 -11.23 4.63 -6.89
CA TYR A 26 -11.71 3.30 -6.58
C TYR A 26 -13.16 3.29 -6.12
N ALA A 27 -13.51 4.11 -5.13
CA ALA A 27 -14.86 4.19 -4.59
C ALA A 27 -15.87 4.55 -5.68
N LYS A 28 -15.55 5.53 -6.53
CA LYS A 28 -16.42 5.95 -7.64
C LYS A 28 -16.56 4.89 -8.72
N LYS A 29 -15.45 4.33 -9.21
CA LYS A 29 -15.46 3.44 -10.39
C LYS A 29 -15.82 2.00 -10.07
N ILE A 30 -15.46 1.50 -8.89
CA ILE A 30 -15.63 0.10 -8.51
C ILE A 30 -16.83 -0.08 -7.58
N LEU A 31 -16.95 0.77 -6.54
CA LEU A 31 -18.02 0.64 -5.54
C LEU A 31 -19.31 1.40 -5.89
N ASN A 32 -19.34 2.14 -7.01
CA ASN A 32 -20.42 3.05 -7.37
C ASN A 32 -20.77 4.05 -6.25
N TRP A 33 -19.74 4.56 -5.57
CA TRP A 33 -19.90 5.39 -4.39
C TRP A 33 -20.69 6.69 -4.72
N PRO A 34 -21.76 7.00 -3.96
CA PRO A 34 -22.70 8.07 -4.29
C PRO A 34 -22.19 9.46 -3.88
N ASN A 35 -21.03 9.88 -4.42
CA ASN A 35 -20.45 11.22 -4.32
C ASN A 35 -20.52 11.83 -2.91
N GLY A 36 -19.93 11.18 -1.90
CA GLY A 36 -19.81 11.76 -0.56
C GLY A 36 -20.97 11.53 0.41
N ARG A 37 -22.03 10.81 0.00
CA ARG A 37 -23.15 10.49 0.93
C ARG A 37 -22.84 9.37 1.91
N LEU A 38 -21.84 8.55 1.61
CA LEU A 38 -21.35 7.49 2.49
C LEU A 38 -19.91 7.82 2.86
N GLU A 39 -19.46 7.32 4.01
CA GLU A 39 -18.04 7.43 4.38
C GLU A 39 -17.17 6.76 3.31
N MET A 40 -16.03 7.39 3.04
CA MET A 40 -15.05 6.88 2.10
C MET A 40 -14.31 5.69 2.73
N PRO A 41 -14.03 4.61 1.99
CA PRO A 41 -13.33 3.47 2.57
C PRO A 41 -11.92 3.84 3.04
N GLU A 42 -11.58 3.44 4.26
CA GLU A 42 -10.23 3.59 4.80
C GLU A 42 -9.31 2.48 4.26
N ILE A 43 -8.75 2.73 3.06
CA ILE A 43 -7.85 1.78 2.39
C ILE A 43 -6.40 1.98 2.86
N PHE A 44 -5.96 3.23 2.95
CA PHE A 44 -4.56 3.58 3.20
C PHE A 44 -4.35 4.21 4.57
N LYS A 45 -3.19 3.96 5.15
CA LYS A 45 -2.70 4.64 6.34
C LYS A 45 -1.32 5.21 6.04
N VAL A 46 -1.30 6.52 5.78
CA VAL A 46 -0.05 7.25 5.56
C VAL A 46 0.77 7.26 6.85
N LYS A 47 2.04 6.91 6.74
CA LYS A 47 2.98 6.96 7.84
C LYS A 47 3.80 8.25 7.75
N SER A 48 3.67 9.08 8.78
CA SER A 48 4.57 10.21 9.00
C SER A 48 5.85 9.71 9.66
N HIS A 49 7.00 10.23 9.23
CA HIS A 49 8.28 9.91 9.82
C HIS A 49 9.04 11.18 10.17
N ASP A 50 9.66 11.18 11.35
CA ASP A 50 10.57 12.25 11.78
C ASP A 50 11.91 12.17 11.03
N GLU A 51 12.23 11.00 10.46
CA GLU A 51 13.43 10.74 9.68
C GLU A 51 13.07 10.45 8.23
N GLU A 52 13.85 11.02 7.31
CA GLU A 52 13.71 10.83 5.87
C GLU A 52 13.97 9.36 5.48
N LEU A 53 13.05 8.77 4.71
CA LEU A 53 13.23 7.44 4.13
C LEU A 53 13.98 7.56 2.80
N LYS A 54 15.20 7.05 2.77
CA LYS A 54 16.14 7.27 1.66
C LYS A 54 15.90 6.38 0.46
N ASP A 55 15.38 5.18 0.67
CA ASP A 55 15.21 4.19 -0.39
C ASP A 55 14.21 3.11 0.05
N LEU A 56 13.89 2.23 -0.90
CA LEU A 56 13.00 1.09 -0.70
C LEU A 56 13.47 0.14 0.40
N GLU A 57 14.78 -0.04 0.57
CA GLU A 57 15.35 -0.94 1.58
C GLU A 57 15.05 -0.43 2.99
N HIS A 58 15.23 0.88 3.25
CA HIS A 58 14.84 1.51 4.51
C HIS A 58 13.33 1.37 4.79
N CYS A 59 12.48 1.46 3.76
CA CYS A 59 11.05 1.22 3.89
C CYS A 59 10.73 -0.23 4.26
N ILE A 60 11.41 -1.20 3.63
CA ILE A 60 11.27 -2.64 3.94
C ILE A 60 11.69 -2.91 5.38
N GLU A 61 12.85 -2.42 5.83
CA GLU A 61 13.32 -2.61 7.21
C GLU A 61 12.32 -2.06 8.23
N ARG A 62 11.79 -0.86 7.99
CA ARG A 62 10.75 -0.25 8.83
C ARG A 62 9.47 -1.07 8.85
N PHE A 63 9.05 -1.61 7.71
CA PHE A 63 7.86 -2.45 7.62
C PHE A 63 8.05 -3.77 8.36
N VAL A 64 9.21 -4.42 8.22
CA VAL A 64 9.57 -5.64 8.95
C VAL A 64 9.58 -5.36 10.46
N GLY A 65 10.16 -4.24 10.90
CA GLY A 65 10.09 -3.81 12.29
C GLY A 65 8.65 -3.63 12.78
N HIS A 66 7.78 -3.01 11.96
CA HIS A 66 6.37 -2.87 12.28
C HIS A 66 5.66 -4.22 12.43
N LEU A 67 5.94 -5.18 11.53
CA LEU A 67 5.39 -6.53 11.64
C LEU A 67 5.89 -7.21 12.92
N HIS A 68 7.19 -7.14 13.21
CA HIS A 68 7.77 -7.70 14.42
C HIS A 68 7.09 -7.16 15.70
N ASP A 69 6.90 -5.85 15.81
CA ASP A 69 6.21 -5.23 16.94
C ASP A 69 4.75 -5.66 17.07
N VAL A 70 4.07 -5.93 15.94
CA VAL A 70 2.69 -6.45 15.92
C VAL A 70 2.65 -7.90 16.42
N PHE A 71 3.63 -8.73 16.01
CA PHE A 71 3.75 -10.12 16.45
C PHE A 71 4.13 -10.25 17.93
N GLU A 72 5.04 -9.41 18.42
CA GLU A 72 5.51 -9.41 19.81
C GLU A 72 4.55 -8.70 20.79
N ALA A 73 3.48 -8.07 20.29
CA ALA A 73 2.50 -7.38 21.14
C ALA A 73 1.76 -8.35 22.07
N SER A 74 1.48 -7.90 23.30
CA SER A 74 0.62 -8.61 24.26
C SER A 74 -0.60 -7.75 24.62
N PRO A 75 -1.83 -8.15 24.24
CA PRO A 75 -2.16 -9.32 23.41
C PRO A 75 -1.69 -9.16 21.94
N PRO A 76 -1.54 -10.27 21.19
CA PRO A 76 -1.22 -10.21 19.76
C PRO A 76 -2.25 -9.34 19.05
N LYS A 77 -1.77 -8.41 18.22
CA LYS A 77 -2.67 -7.61 17.38
C LYS A 77 -3.00 -8.43 16.13
N ASP A 78 -4.23 -8.32 15.65
CA ASP A 78 -4.60 -8.88 14.35
C ASP A 78 -3.65 -8.30 13.29
N LEU A 79 -3.02 -9.20 12.54
CA LEU A 79 -2.21 -8.79 11.40
C LEU A 79 -3.13 -8.17 10.35
N PRO A 80 -2.68 -7.15 9.60
CA PRO A 80 -3.32 -6.82 8.34
C PRO A 80 -3.32 -8.07 7.45
N THR A 81 -4.38 -8.24 6.67
CA THR A 81 -4.66 -9.45 5.88
C THR A 81 -3.41 -9.95 5.14
N TYR A 82 -3.22 -11.26 5.10
CA TYR A 82 -2.16 -11.89 4.30
C TYR A 82 -2.56 -11.84 2.81
N PRO A 83 -1.66 -11.49 1.87
CA PRO A 83 -0.25 -11.08 2.02
C PRO A 83 -0.04 -9.80 2.82
N HIS A 84 1.04 -9.75 3.60
CA HIS A 84 1.45 -8.50 4.23
C HIS A 84 2.01 -7.56 3.15
N ALA A 85 1.42 -6.38 3.04
CA ALA A 85 1.79 -5.44 1.98
C ALA A 85 1.85 -4.00 2.48
N PHE A 86 2.70 -3.21 1.82
CA PHE A 86 2.78 -1.77 2.01
C PHE A 86 3.05 -1.08 0.67
N VAL A 87 2.78 0.21 0.61
CA VAL A 87 2.98 1.04 -0.57
C VAL A 87 4.08 2.05 -0.29
N VAL A 88 4.89 2.31 -1.31
CA VAL A 88 5.92 3.35 -1.32
C VAL A 88 5.64 4.30 -2.47
N MET A 89 5.74 5.60 -2.18
CA MET A 89 5.54 6.69 -3.14
C MET A 89 6.80 7.56 -3.17
N ASP A 90 7.15 8.06 -4.35
CA ASP A 90 8.26 8.99 -4.56
C ASP A 90 7.74 10.38 -4.98
N GLU A 91 8.64 11.29 -5.33
CA GLU A 91 8.35 12.68 -5.71
C GLU A 91 7.37 12.81 -6.89
N ASP A 92 7.17 11.72 -7.63
CA ASP A 92 6.30 11.70 -8.80
C ASP A 92 4.86 11.35 -8.46
N CYS A 93 4.52 11.10 -7.18
CA CYS A 93 3.22 10.57 -6.76
C CYS A 93 1.99 11.44 -7.10
N LEU A 94 2.19 12.71 -7.45
CA LEU A 94 1.14 13.65 -7.85
C LEU A 94 1.08 13.91 -9.37
N LYS A 95 1.96 13.29 -10.16
CA LYS A 95 1.93 13.41 -11.63
C LYS A 95 0.76 12.61 -12.23
N ALA A 96 0.32 12.99 -13.43
CA ALA A 96 -0.87 12.40 -14.06
C ALA A 96 -0.75 10.89 -14.35
N ASP A 97 0.47 10.40 -14.58
CA ASP A 97 0.77 8.99 -14.84
C ASP A 97 1.64 8.39 -13.72
N ALA A 98 1.49 8.91 -12.51
CA ALA A 98 2.27 8.47 -11.36
C ALA A 98 2.02 7.00 -11.03
N THR A 99 3.06 6.32 -10.57
CA THR A 99 2.99 4.94 -10.07
C THR A 99 3.46 4.90 -8.62
N ALA A 100 2.86 4.02 -7.83
CA ALA A 100 3.35 3.68 -6.50
C ALA A 100 3.99 2.29 -6.54
N THR A 101 5.00 2.08 -5.72
CA THR A 101 5.60 0.75 -5.54
C THR A 101 4.79 -0.01 -4.49
N LEU A 102 4.09 -1.07 -4.90
CA LEU A 102 3.43 -1.99 -3.99
C LEU A 102 4.42 -3.11 -3.61
N VAL A 103 4.74 -3.20 -2.32
CA VAL A 103 5.64 -4.21 -1.77
C VAL A 103 4.82 -5.30 -1.09
N LEU A 104 5.15 -6.54 -1.40
CA LEU A 104 4.50 -7.77 -0.95
C LEU A 104 5.49 -8.62 -0.17
N ALA A 105 5.20 -8.85 1.11
CA ALA A 105 5.88 -9.82 1.95
C ALA A 105 5.00 -11.07 2.07
N HIS A 106 5.46 -12.17 1.47
CA HIS A 106 4.69 -13.40 1.33
C HIS A 106 5.57 -14.64 1.37
N LYS A 107 4.97 -15.82 1.51
CA LYS A 107 5.65 -17.09 1.78
C LYS A 107 5.31 -18.16 0.73
N PRO A 108 5.77 -18.02 -0.52
CA PRO A 108 5.57 -19.07 -1.53
C PRO A 108 6.40 -20.30 -1.15
N GLU A 109 5.79 -21.47 -1.14
CA GLU A 109 6.48 -22.76 -0.89
C GLU A 109 7.26 -22.80 0.44
N ASP A 110 6.73 -22.16 1.49
CA ASP A 110 7.33 -22.11 2.83
C ASP A 110 8.61 -21.26 3.02
N ASP A 111 9.01 -20.49 2.01
CA ASP A 111 10.11 -19.51 2.13
C ASP A 111 9.59 -18.08 2.07
N TRP A 112 9.91 -17.25 3.06
CA TRP A 112 9.53 -15.83 3.04
C TRP A 112 10.28 -15.08 1.94
N ARG A 113 9.55 -14.29 1.16
CA ARG A 113 10.05 -13.43 0.11
C ARG A 113 9.44 -12.04 0.22
N VAL A 114 10.25 -11.03 -0.11
CA VAL A 114 9.81 -9.66 -0.33
C VAL A 114 9.95 -9.37 -1.82
N GLN A 115 8.86 -9.00 -2.46
CA GLN A 115 8.82 -8.63 -3.87
C GLN A 115 8.02 -7.34 -4.02
N HIS A 116 8.14 -6.68 -5.16
CA HIS A 116 7.43 -5.44 -5.41
C HIS A 116 7.04 -5.30 -6.88
N CYS A 117 6.01 -4.51 -7.13
CA CYS A 117 5.56 -4.13 -8.47
C CYS A 117 5.11 -2.67 -8.50
N SER A 118 5.05 -2.09 -9.70
CA SER A 118 4.67 -0.69 -9.91
C SER A 118 3.21 -0.60 -10.31
N VAL A 119 2.40 0.10 -9.52
CA VAL A 119 0.95 0.20 -9.71
C VAL A 119 0.57 1.66 -9.99
N PRO A 120 -0.15 1.98 -11.08
CA PRO A 120 -0.63 3.33 -11.33
C PRO A 120 -1.45 3.89 -10.17
N ILE A 121 -1.18 5.15 -9.81
CA ILE A 121 -1.89 5.87 -8.74
C ILE A 121 -3.24 6.31 -9.31
N GLY A 122 -4.30 5.69 -8.80
CA GLY A 122 -5.65 5.84 -9.31
C GLY A 122 -6.55 4.70 -8.87
N VAL A 123 -7.46 4.28 -9.75
CA VAL A 123 -8.38 3.18 -9.46
C VAL A 123 -7.64 1.86 -9.30
N GLU A 124 -6.52 1.72 -10.02
CA GLU A 124 -5.66 0.54 -10.06
C GLU A 124 -5.05 0.25 -8.69
N LEU A 125 -4.47 1.26 -8.02
CA LEU A 125 -3.87 1.10 -6.70
C LEU A 125 -4.92 0.74 -5.64
N GLY A 126 -6.06 1.43 -5.62
CA GLY A 126 -7.15 1.12 -4.69
C GLY A 126 -7.71 -0.29 -4.90
N LEU A 127 -7.90 -0.69 -6.16
CA LEU A 127 -8.37 -2.03 -6.52
C LEU A 127 -7.36 -3.11 -6.14
N ALA A 128 -6.07 -2.94 -6.48
CA ALA A 128 -5.03 -3.92 -6.18
C ALA A 128 -4.94 -4.19 -4.68
N VAL A 129 -4.90 -3.12 -3.87
CA VAL A 129 -4.81 -3.22 -2.41
C VAL A 129 -6.05 -3.87 -1.80
N GLU A 130 -7.26 -3.47 -2.20
CA GLU A 130 -8.48 -4.07 -1.66
C GLU A 130 -8.67 -5.52 -2.10
N SER A 131 -8.37 -5.86 -3.36
CA SER A 131 -8.45 -7.24 -3.84
C SER A 131 -7.47 -8.15 -3.10
N LEU A 132 -6.24 -7.70 -2.81
CA LEU A 132 -5.31 -8.43 -1.94
C LEU A 132 -5.87 -8.57 -0.52
N ARG A 133 -6.39 -7.47 0.05
CA ARG A 133 -6.93 -7.44 1.41
C ARG A 133 -8.14 -8.34 1.59
N LEU A 134 -8.94 -8.56 0.55
CA LEU A 134 -10.13 -9.42 0.56
C LEU A 134 -9.84 -10.86 0.12
N GLY A 135 -8.64 -11.13 -0.41
CA GLY A 135 -8.26 -12.44 -0.92
C GLY A 135 -8.85 -12.77 -2.29
N ASP A 136 -9.29 -11.76 -3.05
CA ASP A 136 -9.82 -11.92 -4.41
C ASP A 136 -8.70 -12.27 -5.41
N VAL A 137 -7.47 -11.87 -5.10
CA VAL A 137 -6.26 -12.08 -5.92
C VAL A 137 -5.10 -12.53 -5.03
N THR A 138 -4.19 -13.30 -5.61
CA THR A 138 -2.94 -13.69 -4.93
C THR A 138 -1.82 -12.68 -5.19
N GLU A 139 -0.76 -12.78 -4.40
CA GLU A 139 0.52 -12.09 -4.63
C GLU A 139 1.07 -12.37 -6.02
N THR A 140 0.95 -13.62 -6.45
CA THR A 140 1.45 -14.06 -7.76
C THR A 140 0.65 -13.40 -8.88
N ASP A 141 -0.67 -13.28 -8.73
CA ASP A 141 -1.51 -12.58 -9.71
C ASP A 141 -1.12 -11.10 -9.81
N MET A 142 -0.90 -10.43 -8.66
CA MET A 142 -0.47 -9.04 -8.62
C MET A 142 0.90 -8.80 -9.26
N LEU A 143 1.88 -9.65 -8.93
CA LEU A 143 3.21 -9.58 -9.52
C LEU A 143 3.13 -9.80 -11.03
N ASN A 144 2.39 -10.80 -11.50
CA ASN A 144 2.24 -11.06 -12.94
C ASN A 144 1.56 -9.89 -13.68
N GLN A 145 0.62 -9.20 -13.03
CA GLN A 145 -0.10 -8.09 -13.63
C GLN A 145 0.77 -6.84 -13.81
N PHE A 146 1.67 -6.56 -12.86
CA PHE A 146 2.34 -5.26 -12.74
C PHE A 146 3.88 -5.31 -12.84
N THR A 147 4.50 -6.47 -13.11
CA THR A 147 5.97 -6.62 -13.20
C THR A 147 6.48 -6.76 -14.64
N ASN A 148 5.86 -6.08 -15.62
CA ASN A 148 6.37 -6.04 -17.00
C ASN A 148 7.28 -4.85 -17.26
#